data_AF-A0A699XRZ4-F1
#
_entry.id   AF-A0A699XRZ4-F1
#
_cell.length_a   1.000
_cell.length_b   1.000
_cell.length_c   1.000
_cell.angle_alpha   90.00
_cell.angle_beta   90.00
_cell.angle_gamma   90.00
#
_symmetry.space_group_name_H-M   'P 1'
#
loop_
_entity.id
_entity.type
_entity.pdbx_description
1 polymer ?
#
loop_
_entity_poly.entity_id
_entity_poly.type
_entity_poly.pdbx_seq_one_letter_code
_entity_poly.pdbx_strand_id
1 'polypeptide(L)' 'MPMDPLDPYVQLVMGAPPSPDYIPGPEVPPSPVYIPGPEAPPSPDYIPGPEYPEYLPPTD' A
#
# COMPACT_ATOMS: atom_id res chain seq x y z
N MET A 1 -51.30 25.23 22.84
CA MET A 1 -51.10 26.61 22.35
C MET A 1 -50.51 26.50 20.95
N PRO A 2 -51.08 27.17 19.92
CA PRO A 2 -50.49 27.17 18.58
C PRO A 2 -49.14 27.92 18.61
N MET A 3 -48.16 27.45 17.84
CA MET A 3 -46.89 28.15 17.65
C MET A 3 -47.11 29.40 16.80
N ASP A 4 -46.44 30.51 17.14
CA ASP A 4 -46.50 31.74 16.38
C ASP A 4 -45.79 31.56 15.01
N PRO A 5 -46.50 31.75 13.87
CA PRO A 5 -45.89 31.62 12.55
C PRO A 5 -44.84 32.70 12.23
N LEU A 6 -44.77 33.80 12.97
CA LEU A 6 -43.72 34.81 12.81
C LEU A 6 -42.45 34.49 13.60
N ASP A 7 -42.47 33.45 14.43
CA ASP A 7 -41.30 33.03 15.19
C ASP A 7 -40.13 32.72 14.23
N PRO A 8 -38.94 33.34 14.44
CA PRO A 8 -37.79 33.13 13.57
C PRO A 8 -37.34 31.68 13.43
N TYR A 9 -37.54 30.83 14.45
CA TYR A 9 -37.22 29.41 14.38
C TYR A 9 -38.22 28.65 13.51
N VAL A 10 -39.50 29.03 13.54
CA VAL A 10 -40.53 28.44 12.69
C VAL A 10 -40.27 28.77 11.22
N GLN A 11 -39.91 30.01 10.91
CA GLN A 11 -39.51 30.41 9.55
C GLN A 11 -38.27 29.66 9.05
N LEU A 12 -37.27 29.46 9.92
CA LEU A 12 -36.06 28.71 9.58
C LEU A 12 -36.36 27.23 9.29
N VAL A 13 -37.23 26.58 10.07
CA VAL A 13 -37.58 25.17 9.89
C VAL A 13 -38.43 24.93 8.64
N MET A 14 -39.38 25.82 8.34
CA MET A 14 -40.27 25.65 7.17
C MET A 14 -39.58 25.98 5.84
N GLY A 15 -38.59 26.88 5.85
CA GLY A 15 -37.83 27.26 4.66
C GLY A 15 -36.58 26.40 4.41
N ALA A 16 -36.18 25.57 5.38
CA ALA A 16 -35.00 24.72 5.23
C ALA A 16 -35.27 23.62 4.20
N PRO A 17 -34.37 23.43 3.21
CA PRO A 17 -34.44 22.26 2.36
C PRO A 17 -34.26 21.00 3.22
N PRO A 18 -34.82 19.85 2.79
CA PRO A 18 -34.57 18.59 3.45
C PRO A 18 -33.06 18.31 3.49
N SER A 19 -32.61 17.58 4.51
CA SER A 19 -31.21 17.13 4.59
C SER A 19 -30.86 16.32 3.34
N PRO A 20 -29.63 16.47 2.81
CA PRO A 20 -29.20 15.68 1.66
C PRO A 20 -29.19 14.19 2.03
N ASP A 21 -29.66 13.36 1.10
CA ASP A 21 -29.54 11.90 1.24
C ASP A 21 -28.05 11.53 1.26
N TYR A 22 -27.59 10.93 2.36
CA TYR A 22 -26.23 10.40 2.43
C TYR A 22 -26.15 9.15 1.57
N ILE A 23 -25.47 9.25 0.42
CA ILE A 23 -25.11 8.09 -0.38
C ILE A 23 -23.81 7.52 0.19
N PRO A 24 -23.81 6.27 0.70
CA PRO A 24 -22.59 5.63 1.15
C PRO A 24 -21.53 5.68 0.05
N GLY A 25 -20.29 6.01 0.43
CA GLY A 25 -19.17 5.96 -0.49
C GLY A 25 -18.98 4.56 -1.08
N PRO A 26 -18.32 4.44 -2.24
CA PRO A 26 -18.04 3.13 -2.85
C PRO A 26 -17.22 2.25 -1.89
N GLU A 27 -17.46 0.93 -1.95
CA GLU A 27 -16.67 -0.05 -1.19
C GLU A 27 -15.21 -0.01 -1.62
N VAL A 28 -14.32 -0.19 -0.63
CA VAL A 28 -12.88 -0.29 -0.87
C VAL A 28 -12.58 -1.68 -1.46
N PRO A 29 -11.77 -1.78 -2.53
CA PRO A 29 -11.37 -3.07 -3.06
C PRO A 29 -10.59 -3.89 -2.03
N PRO A 30 -10.64 -5.23 -2.09
CA PRO A 30 -9.84 -6.08 -1.22
C PRO A 30 -8.35 -5.79 -1.41
N SER A 31 -7.57 -5.93 -0.34
CA SER A 31 -6.12 -5.78 -0.40
C SER A 31 -5.49 -6.83 -1.33
N PRO A 32 -4.43 -6.49 -2.08
CA PRO A 32 -3.74 -7.45 -2.93
C PRO A 32 -3.12 -8.56 -2.08
N VAL A 33 -3.22 -9.81 -2.56
CA VAL A 33 -2.55 -10.95 -1.94
C VAL A 33 -1.08 -10.93 -2.36
N TYR A 34 -0.17 -10.86 -1.39
CA TYR A 34 1.26 -11.00 -1.66
C TYR A 34 1.59 -12.46 -1.97
N ILE A 35 2.10 -12.72 -3.17
CA ILE A 35 2.64 -14.02 -3.55
C ILE A 35 4.16 -13.95 -3.39
N PRO A 36 4.76 -14.75 -2.48
CA PRO A 36 6.21 -14.82 -2.36
C PRO A 36 6.86 -15.16 -3.70
N GLY A 37 7.95 -14.46 -4.01
CA GLY A 37 8.75 -14.77 -5.19
C GLY A 37 9.37 -16.18 -5.11
N PRO A 38 9.83 -16.72 -6.26
CA PRO A 38 10.56 -18.00 -6.26
C PRO A 38 11.86 -17.89 -5.46
N GLU A 39 12.32 -19.02 -4.92
CA GLU A 39 13.62 -19.11 -4.27
C GLU A 39 14.75 -18.77 -5.25
N ALA A 40 15.80 -18.12 -4.74
CA ALA A 40 17.00 -17.86 -5.52
C ALA A 40 17.70 -19.19 -5.87
N PRO A 41 18.34 -19.30 -7.04
CA PRO A 41 19.15 -20.47 -7.37
C PRO A 41 20.33 -20.60 -6.38
N PRO A 42 20.85 -21.82 -6.18
CA PRO A 42 22.05 -22.02 -5.37
C PRO A 42 23.24 -21.25 -5.95
N SER A 43 24.14 -20.82 -5.08
CA SER A 43 25.40 -20.19 -5.49
C SER A 43 26.25 -21.16 -6.32
N PRO A 44 27.03 -20.67 -7.30
CA PRO A 44 27.96 -21.50 -8.04
C PRO A 44 29.07 -22.03 -7.12
N ASP A 45 29.54 -23.24 -7.39
CA ASP A 45 30.69 -23.82 -6.69
C ASP A 45 31.97 -23.01 -7.00
N TYR A 46 32.68 -22.59 -5.95
CA TYR A 46 33.98 -21.95 -6.10
C TYR A 46 35.05 -23.02 -6.35
N ILE A 47 35.60 -23.03 -7.56
CA ILE A 47 36.77 -23.85 -7.89
C ILE A 47 38.02 -23.00 -7.61
N PRO A 48 38.86 -23.38 -6.62
CA PRO A 48 40.11 -22.66 -6.38
C PRO A 48 41.00 -22.69 -7.63
N GLY A 49 41.63 -21.56 -7.93
CA GLY A 49 42.52 -21.43 -9.08
C GLY A 49 43.75 -22.34 -8.96
N PRO A 50 44.41 -22.67 -10.08
CA PRO A 50 45.60 -23.52 -10.06
C PRO A 50 46.73 -22.85 -9.25
N GLU A 51 47.43 -23.66 -8.44
CA GLU A 51 48.67 -23.24 -7.79
C GLU A 51 49.77 -23.12 -8.86
N TYR A 52 50.33 -21.92 -9.01
CA TYR A 52 51.48 -21.72 -9.89
C TYR A 52 52.72 -22.39 -9.26
N PRO A 53 53.50 -23.17 -10.02
CA PRO A 53 54.77 -23.66 -9.52
C PRO A 53 55.72 -22.49 -9.30
N GLU A 54 56.40 -22.46 -8.15
CA GLU A 54 57.53 -21.56 -7.95
C GLU A 54 58.60 -21.85 -9.00
N TYR A 55 58.93 -20.83 -9.78
CA TYR A 55 60.06 -20.88 -10.70
C TYR A 55 61.35 -20.92 -9.88
N LEU A 56 61.95 -22.10 -9.74
CA LEU A 56 63.29 -22.21 -9.20
C LEU A 56 64.28 -21.51 -10.15
N PRO A 57 65.18 -20.67 -9.62
CA PRO A 57 66.18 -20.02 -10.45
C PRO A 57 67.10 -21.08 -11.09
N PRO A 58 67.53 -20.88 -12.34
CA PRO A 58 68.49 -21.77 -12.97
C PRO A 58 69.77 -21.80 -12.14
N THR A 59 70.19 -22.99 -11.73
CA THR A 59 71.52 -23.21 -11.16
C THR A 59 72.57 -23.06 -12.25
N ASP A 60 73.45 -22.06 -12.11
CA ASP A 60 74.69 -21.89 -12.87
C ASP A 60 75.84 -22.67 -12.20
#